data_AF-A0A512UJR2-F1
#
_entry.id   AF-A0A512UJR2-F1
#
_cell.length_a   1.000
_cell.length_b   1.000
_cell.length_c   1.000
_cell.angle_alpha   90.00
_cell.angle_beta   90.00
_cell.angle_gamma   90.00
#
_symmetry.space_group_name_H-M   'P 1'
#
loop_
_entity.id
_entity.type
_entity.pdbx_description
1 polymer ?
#
loop_
_entity_poly.entity_id
_entity_poly.type
_entity_poly.pdbx_seq_one_letter_code
_entity_poly.pdbx_strand_id
1 'polypeptide(L)'
;MAQIRKQSPQERISKARAAKASALTGLTVAFFLAFCYHVWWAINAFYHNRFGSTLNNLILIVGGLALNAYISVKFLLFCETKLLSNGIDADHKKYI
;
A
#
# COMPACT_ATOMS: atom_id res chain seq x y z
N MET A 1 24.35 -24.31 31.37
CA MET A 1 24.67 -24.27 29.93
C MET A 1 23.45 -23.74 29.19
N ALA A 2 23.53 -22.56 28.59
CA ALA A 2 22.41 -21.99 27.84
C ALA A 2 22.23 -22.78 26.54
N GLN A 3 21.14 -23.55 26.44
CA GLN A 3 20.75 -24.19 25.19
C GLN A 3 20.37 -23.10 24.18
N ILE A 4 21.29 -22.78 23.28
CA ILE A 4 20.98 -21.95 22.11
C ILE A 4 20.01 -22.77 21.26
N ARG A 5 18.71 -22.51 21.44
CA ARG A 5 17.63 -23.09 20.65
C ARG A 5 17.87 -22.67 19.20
N LYS A 6 18.49 -23.55 18.40
CA LYS A 6 18.64 -23.35 16.95
C LYS A 6 17.23 -23.23 16.38
N GLN A 7 16.80 -21.99 16.10
CA GLN A 7 15.56 -21.74 15.40
C GLN A 7 15.63 -22.47 14.05
N SER A 8 14.62 -23.28 13.77
CA SER A 8 14.54 -23.97 12.49
C SER A 8 14.44 -22.93 11.35
N PRO A 9 14.97 -23.22 10.15
CA PRO A 9 14.86 -22.33 8.99
C PRO A 9 13.41 -21.89 8.71
N GLN A 10 12.43 -22.77 8.92
CA GLN A 10 11.00 -22.48 8.81
C GLN A 10 10.51 -21.42 9.81
N GLU A 11 11.01 -21.41 11.05
CA GLU A 11 10.62 -20.41 12.06
C GLU A 11 11.15 -19.01 11.70
N ARG A 12 12.34 -18.95 11.08
CA ARG A 12 12.93 -17.69 10.55
C ARG A 12 12.16 -17.17 9.34
N ILE A 13 11.76 -18.05 8.41
CA ILE A 13 10.96 -17.67 7.23
C ILE A 13 9.58 -17.15 7.64
N SER A 14 8.94 -17.79 8.64
CA SER A 14 7.65 -17.36 9.18
C SER A 14 7.70 -15.97 9.82
N LYS A 15 8.70 -15.70 10.67
CA LYS A 15 8.88 -14.37 11.30
C LYS A 15 9.20 -13.28 10.28
N ALA A 16 10.04 -13.57 9.28
CA ALA A 16 10.36 -12.63 8.20
C ALA A 16 9.13 -12.33 7.32
N ARG A 17 8.28 -13.32 7.05
CA ARG A 17 7.01 -13.13 6.34
C ARG A 17 6.04 -12.27 7.14
N ALA A 18 5.86 -12.55 8.43
CA ALA A 18 4.98 -11.79 9.30
C ALA A 18 5.40 -10.31 9.39
N ALA A 19 6.70 -10.03 9.53
CA ALA A 19 7.23 -8.67 9.53
C ALA A 19 7.02 -7.93 8.19
N LYS A 20 7.18 -8.62 7.06
CA LYS A 20 6.89 -8.05 5.73
C LYS A 20 5.42 -7.77 5.53
N ALA A 21 4.54 -8.67 6.00
CA ALA A 21 3.10 -8.49 5.94
C ALA A 21 2.66 -7.30 6.80
N SER A 22 3.15 -7.17 8.04
CA SER A 22 2.83 -6.02 8.89
C SER A 22 3.33 -4.70 8.31
N ALA A 23 4.51 -4.70 7.67
CA ALA A 23 5.02 -3.52 6.97
C ALA A 23 4.11 -3.13 5.79
N LEU A 24 3.63 -4.13 5.02
CA LEU A 24 2.69 -3.89 3.92
C LEU A 24 1.35 -3.33 4.44
N THR A 25 0.82 -3.88 5.53
CA THR A 25 -0.39 -3.35 6.17
C THR A 25 -0.20 -1.90 6.63
N GLY A 26 0.92 -1.59 7.29
CA GLY A 26 1.24 -0.23 7.70
C GLY A 26 1.34 0.72 6.51
N LEU A 27 1.96 0.27 5.41
CA LEU A 27 2.04 1.02 4.16
C LEU A 27 0.64 1.27 3.56
N THR A 28 -0.22 0.25 3.51
CA THR A 28 -1.60 0.40 3.03
C THR A 28 -2.38 1.42 3.86
N VAL A 29 -2.25 1.39 5.19
CA VAL A 29 -2.88 2.38 6.07
C VAL A 29 -2.34 3.78 5.79
N ALA A 30 -1.02 3.94 5.60
CA ALA A 30 -0.42 5.23 5.26
C ALA A 30 -0.97 5.79 3.93
N PHE A 31 -1.09 4.95 2.89
CA PHE A 31 -1.70 5.34 1.62
C PHE A 31 -3.17 5.71 1.77
N PHE A 32 -3.92 4.98 2.60
CA PHE A 32 -5.32 5.29 2.88
C PHE A 32 -5.46 6.67 3.56
N LEU A 33 -4.63 6.96 4.57
CA LEU A 33 -4.62 8.27 5.23
C LEU A 33 -4.23 9.39 4.27
N ALA A 34 -3.22 9.18 3.43
CA ALA A 34 -2.83 10.14 2.39
C ALA A 34 -3.97 10.38 1.39
N PHE A 35 -4.71 9.33 1.03
CA PHE A 35 -5.88 9.45 0.16
C PHE A 35 -7.01 10.26 0.83
N CYS A 36 -7.33 9.99 2.10
CA CYS A 36 -8.30 10.78 2.86
C CYS A 36 -7.92 12.26 2.92
N TYR A 37 -6.65 12.57 3.18
CA TYR A 37 -6.14 13.93 3.15
C TYR A 37 -6.30 14.57 1.76
N HIS A 38 -6.02 13.82 0.69
CA HIS A 38 -6.18 14.31 -0.68
C HIS A 38 -7.66 14.56 -1.04
N VAL A 39 -8.59 13.72 -0.56
CA VAL A 39 -10.05 13.95 -0.69
C VAL A 39 -10.45 15.23 0.02
N TRP A 40 -9.99 15.45 1.26
CA TRP A 40 -10.25 16.68 1.98
C TRP A 40 -9.71 17.91 1.23
N TRP A 41 -8.48 17.83 0.71
CA TRP A 41 -7.90 18.88 -0.12
C TRP A 41 -8.73 19.13 -1.39
N ALA A 42 -9.20 18.07 -2.05
CA ALA A 42 -10.00 18.13 -3.27
C ALA A 42 -11.33 18.86 -3.03
N ILE A 43 -12.02 18.50 -1.94
CA ILE A 43 -13.25 19.19 -1.52
C ILE A 43 -12.96 20.67 -1.28
N ASN A 44 -11.90 20.98 -0.53
CA ASN A 44 -11.54 22.36 -0.22
C ASN A 44 -11.17 23.18 -1.47
N ALA A 45 -10.42 22.58 -2.41
CA ALA A 45 -10.05 23.19 -3.67
C ALA A 45 -11.26 23.47 -4.57
N PHE A 46 -12.26 22.58 -4.54
CA PHE A 46 -13.51 22.75 -5.26
C PHE A 46 -14.34 23.91 -4.68
N TYR A 47 -14.53 23.96 -3.35
CA TYR A 47 -15.26 25.05 -2.69
C TYR A 47 -14.65 26.43 -2.91
N HIS A 48 -13.31 26.53 -2.93
CA HIS A 48 -12.61 27.79 -3.14
C HIS A 48 -12.42 28.16 -4.62
N ASN A 49 -13.02 27.40 -5.54
CA ASN A 49 -12.86 27.61 -6.98
C ASN A 49 -11.40 27.75 -7.42
N ARG A 50 -10.51 26.89 -6.90
CA ARG A 50 -9.06 27.06 -6.97
C ARG A 50 -8.50 27.25 -8.39
N PHE A 51 -9.12 26.65 -9.40
CA PHE A 51 -8.69 26.72 -10.80
C PHE A 51 -9.57 27.64 -11.66
N GLY A 52 -10.35 28.53 -11.04
CA GLY A 52 -11.07 29.64 -11.68
C GLY A 52 -12.30 29.25 -12.51
N SER A 53 -12.40 28.01 -12.99
CA SER A 53 -13.57 27.49 -13.68
C SER A 53 -14.01 26.14 -13.12
N THR A 54 -15.32 25.88 -13.14
CA THR A 54 -15.90 24.61 -12.68
C THR A 54 -15.36 23.43 -13.49
N LEU A 55 -15.15 23.61 -14.80
CA LEU A 55 -14.62 22.56 -15.67
C LEU A 55 -13.16 22.24 -15.36
N ASN A 56 -12.32 23.25 -15.13
CA ASN A 56 -10.93 23.06 -14.74
C ASN A 56 -10.83 22.41 -13.36
N ASN A 57 -11.66 22.86 -12.41
CA ASN A 57 -11.75 22.24 -11.08
C ASN A 57 -12.14 20.77 -11.20
N LEU A 58 -13.16 20.44 -11.99
CA LEU A 58 -13.58 19.06 -12.18
C LEU A 58 -12.44 18.20 -12.74
N ILE A 59 -11.84 18.61 -13.85
CA ILE A 59 -10.80 17.83 -14.53
C ILE A 59 -9.56 17.65 -13.64
N LEU A 60 -9.05 18.74 -13.05
CA LEU A 60 -7.80 18.70 -12.29
C LEU A 60 -7.97 18.04 -10.93
N ILE A 61 -9.08 18.31 -10.23
CA ILE A 61 -9.32 17.77 -8.90
C ILE A 61 -9.72 16.29 -9.00
N VAL A 62 -10.73 15.96 -9.82
CA VAL A 62 -11.18 14.57 -9.97
C VAL A 62 -10.11 13.73 -10.68
N GLY A 63 -9.47 14.29 -11.71
CA GLY A 63 -8.36 13.63 -12.41
C GLY A 63 -7.16 13.39 -11.49
N GLY A 64 -6.79 14.37 -10.66
CA GLY A 64 -5.74 14.22 -9.66
C GLY A 64 -6.07 13.15 -8.62
N LEU A 65 -7.33 13.08 -8.18
CA LEU A 65 -7.81 12.06 -7.24
C LEU A 65 -7.71 10.65 -7.84
N ALA A 66 -8.21 10.49 -9.07
CA ALA A 66 -8.20 9.22 -9.79
C ALA A 66 -6.77 8.75 -10.09
N LEU A 67 -5.89 9.66 -10.52
CA LEU A 67 -4.48 9.36 -10.77
C LEU A 67 -3.77 8.92 -9.50
N ASN A 68 -4.00 9.62 -8.38
CA ASN A 68 -3.42 9.25 -7.08
C ASN A 68 -3.89 7.85 -6.64
N ALA A 69 -5.19 7.57 -6.72
CA ALA A 69 -5.74 6.25 -6.40
C ALA A 69 -5.11 5.16 -7.27
N TYR A 70 -5.01 5.39 -8.59
CA TYR A 70 -4.41 4.44 -9.53
C TYR A 70 -2.94 4.15 -9.21
N ILE A 71 -2.13 5.20 -9.02
CA ILE A 71 -0.69 5.06 -8.70
C ILE A 71 -0.52 4.33 -7.36
N SER A 72 -1.31 4.69 -6.35
CA SER A 72 -1.25 4.08 -5.02
C SER A 72 -1.55 2.59 -5.07
N VAL A 73 -2.59 2.19 -5.80
CA VAL A 73 -2.94 0.76 -6.00
C VAL A 73 -1.83 0.02 -6.75
N LYS A 74 -1.31 0.58 -7.84
CA LYS A 74 -0.21 -0.03 -8.60
C LYS A 74 1.05 -0.19 -7.76
N PHE A 75 1.37 0.79 -6.92
CA PHE A 75 2.50 0.73 -6.02
C PHE A 75 2.32 -0.34 -4.93
N LEU A 76 1.16 -0.39 -4.29
CA LEU A 76 0.87 -1.41 -3.27
C LEU A 76 0.92 -2.83 -3.85
N LEU A 77 0.36 -3.04 -5.05
CA LEU A 77 0.45 -4.32 -5.77
C LEU A 77 1.90 -4.68 -6.12
N PHE A 78 2.71 -3.71 -6.54
CA PHE A 78 4.13 -3.94 -6.78
C PHE A 78 4.88 -4.33 -5.50
N CYS A 79 4.60 -3.65 -4.39
CA CYS A 79 5.16 -4.00 -3.08
C CYS A 79 4.73 -5.39 -2.64
N GLU A 80 3.46 -5.74 -2.79
CA GLU A 80 2.92 -7.05 -2.43
C GLU A 80 3.59 -8.17 -3.25
N THR A 81 3.61 -8.04 -4.57
CA THR A 81 4.26 -9.02 -5.45
C THR A 81 5.77 -9.14 -5.18
N LYS A 82 6.51 -8.04 -4.99
CA LYS A 82 7.96 -8.12 -4.75
C LYS A 82 8.34 -8.56 -3.34
N LEU A 83 7.60 -8.15 -2.31
CA LEU A 83 7.94 -8.44 -0.91
C LEU A 83 7.40 -9.79 -0.43
N LEU A 84 6.18 -10.17 -0.84
CA LEU A 84 5.49 -11.38 -0.38
C LEU A 84 5.65 -12.54 -1.37
N SER A 85 5.49 -12.32 -2.68
CA SER A 85 5.49 -13.43 -3.65
C SER A 85 6.88 -14.04 -3.90
N ASN A 86 7.97 -13.30 -3.71
CA ASN A 86 9.33 -13.84 -3.84
C ASN A 86 9.77 -14.75 -2.67
N GLY A 87 8.97 -14.82 -1.60
CA GLY A 87 9.20 -15.73 -0.47
C GLY A 87 8.24 -16.92 -0.42
N ILE A 88 7.41 -17.10 -1.46
CA ILE A 88 6.61 -18.30 -1.64
C ILE A 88 7.44 -19.25 -2.49
N ASP A 89 8.07 -20.22 -1.85
CA ASP A 89 8.53 -21.42 -2.53
C ASP A 89 7.35 -21.95 -3.36
N ALA A 90 7.59 -22.25 -4.63
CA ALA A 90 6.56 -22.60 -5.61
C ALA A 90 5.62 -23.73 -5.12
N ASP A 91 6.06 -24.51 -4.15
CA ASP A 91 5.34 -25.64 -3.55
C ASP A 91 4.22 -25.24 -2.57
N HIS A 92 4.23 -24.02 -2.01
CA HIS A 92 3.16 -23.52 -1.14
C HIS A 92 2.02 -22.80 -1.89
N LYS A 93 2.16 -22.55 -3.19
CA LYS A 93 1.06 -22.02 -4.03
C LYS A 93 -0.06 -23.04 -4.28
N LYS A 94 0.18 -24.33 -4.01
CA LYS A 94 -0.81 -25.39 -4.27
C LYS A 94 -1.93 -25.46 -3.22
N TYR A 95 -1.75 -24.84 -2.05
CA TYR A 95 -2.66 -24.96 -0.90
C TYR A 95 -3.28 -23.63 -0.46
N ILE A 96 -3.23 -22.59 -1.29
CA ILE A 96 -3.91 -21.30 -1.07
C ILE A 96 -4.87 -21.05 -2.22
#